data_AF-A0A849P6G7-F1
#
_entry.id   AF-A0A849P6G7-F1
#
_cell.length_a   1.000
_cell.length_b   1.000
_cell.length_c   1.000
_cell.angle_alpha   90.00
_cell.angle_beta   90.00
_cell.angle_gamma   90.00
#
_symmetry.space_group_name_H-M   'P 1'
#
loop_
_entity.id
_entity.type
_entity.pdbx_description
1 polymer ?
#
loop_
_entity_poly.entity_id
_entity_poly.type
_entity_poly.pdbx_seq_one_letter_code
_entity_poly.pdbx_strand_id
1 'polypeptide(L)' 'MTAKQVSNELGISDSTACKLLNELESMGLATTVRNGRGKGYLLVKRD' A
#
# COMPACT_ATOMS: atom_id res chain seq x y z
N MET A 1 4.65 -1.51 4.38
CA MET A 1 4.62 -0.14 3.82
C MET A 1 3.29 0.53 4.12
N THR A 2 3.25 1.86 4.20
CA THR A 2 1.99 2.62 4.31
C THR A 2 1.78 3.48 3.07
N ALA A 3 0.54 3.91 2.81
CA ALA A 3 0.26 4.86 1.72
C ALA A 3 1.10 6.13 1.83
N LYS A 4 1.41 6.57 3.06
CA LYS A 4 2.27 7.74 3.33
C LYS A 4 3.74 7.52 2.97
N GLN A 5 4.24 6.30 3.12
CA GLN A 5 5.60 5.98 2.66
C GLN A 5 5.66 6.01 1.14
N VAL A 6 4.68 5.40 0.47
CA VAL A 6 4.59 5.36 -0.99
C VAL A 6 4.39 6.76 -1.59
N SER A 7 3.55 7.59 -0.97
CA SER A 7 3.32 8.96 -1.42
C SER A 7 4.60 9.80 -1.37
N ASN A 8 5.34 9.73 -0.27
CA ASN A 8 6.61 10.42 -0.11
C ASN A 8 7.67 9.93 -1.11
N GLU A 9 7.74 8.64 -1.37
CA GLU A 9 8.76 8.03 -2.24
C GLU A 9 8.48 8.29 -3.73
N LEU A 10 7.21 8.29 -4.13
CA LEU A 10 6.80 8.54 -5.52
C LEU A 10 6.46 10.01 -5.80
N GLY A 11 6.46 10.88 -4.79
CA GLY A 11 6.06 12.28 -4.93
C GLY A 11 4.59 12.48 -5.34
N ILE A 12 3.73 11.54 -4.96
CA ILE A 12 2.28 11.55 -5.28
C ILE A 12 1.45 11.89 -4.05
N SER A 13 0.16 12.17 -4.22
CA SER A 13 -0.74 12.38 -3.08
C SER A 13 -1.01 11.06 -2.32
N ASP A 14 -1.30 11.18 -1.02
CA ASP A 14 -1.72 10.06 -0.17
C ASP A 14 -2.94 9.31 -0.75
N SER A 15 -3.87 10.03 -1.39
CA SER A 15 -5.04 9.44 -2.04
C SER A 15 -4.68 8.59 -3.27
N THR A 16 -3.73 9.04 -4.08
CA THR A 16 -3.22 8.27 -5.24
C THR A 16 -2.43 7.05 -4.77
N ALA A 17 -1.57 7.20 -3.76
CA ALA A 17 -0.85 6.07 -3.17
C ALA A 17 -1.80 5.01 -2.60
N CYS A 18 -2.89 5.44 -1.95
CA CYS A 18 -3.90 4.53 -1.41
C CYS A 18 -4.63 3.76 -2.53
N LYS A 19 -4.96 4.43 -3.66
CA LYS A 19 -5.56 3.77 -4.82
C LYS A 19 -4.64 2.69 -5.40
N LEU A 20 -3.37 3.01 -5.65
CA LEU A 20 -2.38 2.06 -6.16
C LEU A 20 -2.24 0.83 -5.26
N LEU A 21 -2.17 1.04 -3.94
CA LEU A 21 -2.04 -0.07 -2.99
C LEU A 21 -3.30 -0.94 -2.93
N ASN A 22 -4.49 -0.36 -3.11
CA ASN A 22 -5.74 -1.13 -3.22
C ASN A 22 -5.83 -1.91 -4.54
N GLU A 23 -5.32 -1.37 -5.64
CA GLU A 23 -5.21 -2.09 -6.92
C GLU A 23 -4.28 -3.30 -6.78
N LEU A 24 -3.11 -3.12 -6.16
CA LEU A 24 -2.19 -4.22 -5.87
C LEU A 24 -2.82 -5.30 -4.97
N GLU A 25 -3.63 -4.89 -3.99
CA GLU A 25 -4.42 -5.81 -3.17
C GLU A 25 -5.45 -6.58 -4.00
N SER A 26 -6.19 -5.90 -4.88
CA SER A 26 -7.15 -6.53 -5.78
C SER A 26 -6.50 -7.51 -6.77
N MET A 27 -5.23 -7.30 -7.13
CA MET A 27 -4.45 -8.22 -7.98
C MET A 27 -3.83 -9.37 -7.19
N GLY A 28 -4.00 -9.41 -5.86
CA GLY A 28 -3.35 -10.40 -4.98
C GLY A 28 -1.83 -10.25 -4.93
N LEU A 29 -1.32 -9.06 -5.22
CA LEU A 29 0.10 -8.70 -5.16
C LEU A 29 0.46 -7.99 -3.86
N ALA A 30 -0.54 -7.50 -3.13
CA ALA A 30 -0.38 -6.95 -1.79
C ALA A 30 -1.47 -7.48 -0.86
N THR A 31 -1.22 -7.45 0.44
CA THR A 31 -2.23 -7.70 1.47
C THR A 31 -2.27 -6.52 2.44
N THR A 32 -3.46 -6.08 2.79
CA THR A 32 -3.65 -5.07 3.83
C THR A 32 -3.35 -5.66 5.20
N VAL A 33 -2.57 -4.94 6.01
CA VAL A 33 -2.43 -5.18 7.44
C VAL A 33 -2.87 -3.95 8.24
N ARG A 34 -3.74 -4.13 9.22
CA ARG A 34 -4.08 -3.07 10.17
C ARG A 34 -3.19 -3.22 11.40
N ASN A 35 -2.50 -2.16 11.77
CA ASN A 35 -1.82 -2.07 13.07
C ASN A 35 -2.45 -0.92 13.88
N GLY A 36 -2.10 -0.79 15.15
CA GLY A 36 -2.61 0.28 16.03
C GLY A 36 -2.29 1.71 15.57
N ARG A 37 -1.52 1.88 14.48
CA ARG A 37 -1.15 3.17 13.86
C ARG A 37 -1.82 3.41 12.50
N GLY A 38 -2.63 2.48 11.98
CA GLY A 38 -3.40 2.65 10.74
C GLY A 38 -3.32 1.48 9.76
N LYS A 39 -3.69 1.77 8.50
CA LYS A 39 -3.65 0.81 7.38
C LYS A 39 -2.22 0.74 6.81
N GLY A 40 -1.63 -0.44 6.85
CA GLY A 40 -0.39 -0.80 6.15
C GLY A 40 -0.64 -1.87 5.09
N TYR A 41 0.37 -2.12 4.27
CA TYR A 41 0.36 -3.10 3.18
C TYR A 41 1.67 -3.91 3.21
N LEU A 42 1.56 -5.18 2.87
CA LEU A 42 2.67 -6.12 2.66
C LEU A 42 2.60 -6.63 1.21
N LEU A 43 3.72 -6.57 0.49
CA LEU A 43 3.80 -7.16 -0.85
C LEU A 43 3.87 -8.68 -0.74
N VAL A 44 3.10 -9.36 -1.57
CA VAL A 44 3.15 -10.82 -1.70
C VAL A 44 4.31 -11.15 -2.63
N LYS A 45 5.34 -11.82 -2.10
CA LYS A 45 6.41 -12.37 -2.92
C LYS A 45 5.84 -13.58 -3.68
N ARG A 46 5.89 -13.56 -5.01
CA ARG A 46 5.67 -14.76 -5.82
C ARG A 46 7.04 -15.33 -6.16
N ASP A 47 7.30 -16.55 -5.69
CA ASP A 47 8.45 -17.37 -6.09
C ASP A 47 8.31 -17.86 -7.54
#